data_AF-A0A0F0GF78-F1
#
_entry.id   AF-A0A0F0GF78-F1
#
_cell.length_a   1.000
_cell.length_b   1.000
_cell.length_c   1.000
_cell.angle_alpha   90.00
_cell.angle_beta   90.00
_cell.angle_gamma   90.00
#
_symmetry.space_group_name_H-M   'P 1'
#
loop_
_entity.id
_entity.type
_entity.pdbx_description
1 polymer ?
#
loop_
_entity_poly.entity_id
_entity_poly.type
_entity_poly.pdbx_seq_one_letter_code
_entity_poly.pdbx_strand_id
1 'polypeptide(L)'
;DLVAERLRRDGVVGMAPGLAITAMQHALDHGDIALTIADVDWDRVAAETVGVRRISLFNEIPEARKVMEAAFAPSGDAGADGES
;
A
#
# COMPACT_ATOMS: atom_id res chain seq x y z
N ASP A 1 10.02 17.99 6.49
CA ASP A 1 9.44 17.07 7.50
C ASP A 1 7.97 16.73 7.28
N LEU A 2 7.05 17.69 7.10
CA LEU A 2 5.61 17.39 6.92
C LEU A 2 5.28 16.48 5.72
N VAL A 3 6.02 16.58 4.62
CA VAL A 3 5.83 15.71 3.43
C VAL A 3 6.24 14.27 3.73
N ALA A 4 7.39 14.08 4.38
CA ALA A 4 7.86 12.75 4.77
C ALA A 4 6.93 12.10 5.79
N GLU A 5 6.37 12.89 6.72
CA GLU A 5 5.39 12.38 7.68
C GLU A 5 4.09 11.96 7.02
N ARG A 6 3.58 12.75 6.06
CA ARG A 6 2.40 12.37 5.28
C ARG A 6 2.64 11.09 4.48
N LEU A 7 3.76 11.00 3.77
CA LEU A 7 4.11 9.80 3.01
C LEU A 7 4.21 8.57 3.89
N ARG A 8 4.88 8.69 5.04
CA ARG A 8 4.93 7.60 6.03
C ARG A 8 3.53 7.20 6.45
N ARG A 9 2.67 8.17 6.83
CA ARG A 9 1.28 7.90 7.23
C ARG A 9 0.55 7.11 6.16
N ASP A 10 0.73 7.49 4.91
CA ASP A 10 0.10 6.86 3.74
C ASP A 10 0.78 5.54 3.31
N GLY A 11 1.69 4.99 4.12
CA GLY A 11 2.36 3.70 3.90
C GLY A 11 3.58 3.74 2.97
N VAL A 12 4.02 4.91 2.51
CA VAL A 12 5.26 5.08 1.75
C VAL A 12 6.40 5.37 2.72
N VAL A 13 7.26 4.37 2.94
CA VAL A 13 8.36 4.46 3.90
C VAL A 13 9.64 4.97 3.22
N GLY A 14 10.54 5.51 4.04
CA GLY A 14 11.82 6.03 3.55
C GLY A 14 12.74 4.91 3.10
N MET A 15 13.18 4.94 1.85
CA MET A 15 14.19 4.02 1.33
C MET A 15 15.59 4.41 1.79
N ALA A 16 16.47 3.41 1.94
CA ALA A 16 17.89 3.65 2.08
C ALA A 16 18.41 4.41 0.82
N PRO A 17 19.14 5.54 0.96
CA PRO A 17 19.57 6.34 -0.18
C PRO A 17 20.39 5.58 -1.22
N GLY A 18 21.26 4.67 -0.77
CA GLY A 18 22.05 3.82 -1.67
C GLY A 18 21.19 2.92 -2.57
N LEU A 19 20.09 2.37 -2.03
CA LEU A 19 19.15 1.57 -2.80
C LEU A 19 18.40 2.42 -3.83
N ALA A 20 17.94 3.62 -3.42
CA ALA A 20 17.23 4.54 -4.30
C ALA A 20 18.10 4.96 -5.51
N ILE A 21 19.35 5.33 -5.26
CA ILE A 21 20.30 5.73 -6.31
C ILE A 21 20.60 4.56 -7.25
N THR A 22 20.80 3.35 -6.71
CA THR A 22 21.06 2.15 -7.51
C THR A 22 19.87 1.81 -8.41
N ALA A 23 18.65 1.86 -7.88
CA ALA A 23 17.45 1.58 -8.67
C ALA A 23 17.21 2.64 -9.76
N MET A 24 17.53 3.92 -9.48
CA MET A 24 17.50 4.98 -10.47
C MET A 24 18.55 4.77 -11.58
N GLN A 25 19.77 4.35 -11.23
CA GLN A 25 20.80 3.98 -12.21
C GLN A 25 20.27 2.90 -13.17
N HIS A 26 19.68 1.83 -12.63
CA HIS A 26 19.11 0.77 -13.44
C HIS A 26 18.01 1.29 -14.38
N ALA A 27 17.10 2.14 -13.92
CA ALA A 27 16.04 2.70 -14.75
C ALA A 27 16.61 3.49 -15.96
N LEU A 28 17.68 4.25 -15.74
CA LEU A 28 18.38 4.98 -16.80
C LEU A 28 19.05 4.02 -17.79
N ASP A 29 19.72 2.98 -17.29
CA ASP A 29 20.41 2.00 -18.12
C ASP A 29 19.45 1.21 -19.03
N HIS A 30 18.20 0.99 -18.58
CA HIS A 30 17.16 0.26 -19.33
C HIS A 30 16.29 1.17 -20.20
N GLY A 31 16.44 2.50 -20.10
CA GLY A 31 15.66 3.47 -20.87
C GLY A 31 14.20 3.57 -20.42
N ASP A 32 13.90 3.29 -19.15
CA ASP A 32 12.55 3.40 -18.60
C ASP A 32 12.06 4.86 -18.64
N ILE A 33 10.96 5.11 -19.36
CA ILE A 33 10.40 6.47 -19.53
C ILE A 33 9.57 6.90 -18.32
N ALA A 34 8.90 5.96 -17.67
CA ALA A 34 8.12 6.19 -16.45
C ALA A 34 8.16 4.96 -15.56
N LEU A 35 8.78 5.07 -14.39
CA LEU A 35 8.93 4.00 -13.41
C LEU A 35 8.69 4.55 -12.00
N THR A 36 7.99 3.78 -11.17
CA THR A 36 7.83 4.05 -9.74
C THR A 36 8.63 3.03 -8.94
N ILE A 37 9.53 3.50 -8.08
CA ILE A 37 10.25 2.67 -7.11
C ILE A 37 9.93 3.24 -5.73
N ALA A 38 9.32 2.43 -4.88
CA ALA A 38 8.95 2.80 -3.52
C ALA A 38 9.05 1.59 -2.60
N ASP A 39 9.41 1.85 -1.35
CA ASP A 39 9.24 0.90 -0.27
C ASP A 39 7.86 1.17 0.37
N VAL A 40 7.00 0.14 0.39
CA VAL A 40 5.57 0.28 0.69
C VAL A 40 5.17 -0.69 1.79
N ASP A 41 4.64 -0.13 2.87
CA ASP A 41 3.98 -0.86 3.95
C ASP A 41 2.49 -1.01 3.61
N TRP A 42 2.13 -2.13 2.98
CA TRP A 42 0.76 -2.39 2.52
C TRP A 42 -0.26 -2.50 3.66
N ASP A 43 0.15 -2.95 4.85
CA ASP A 43 -0.72 -3.00 6.03
C ASP A 43 -1.12 -1.59 6.45
N ARG A 44 -0.16 -0.65 6.40
CA ARG A 44 -0.42 0.76 6.68
C ARG A 44 -1.26 1.42 5.60
N VAL A 45 -1.01 1.13 4.32
CA VAL A 45 -1.86 1.61 3.22
C VAL A 45 -3.30 1.13 3.43
N ALA A 46 -3.50 -0.15 3.77
CA ALA A 46 -4.84 -0.72 3.97
C ALA A 46 -5.56 -0.05 5.13
N ALA A 47 -4.88 0.18 6.27
CA ALA A 47 -5.44 0.85 7.43
C ALA A 47 -5.94 2.28 7.14
N GLU A 48 -5.18 3.08 6.38
CA GLU A 48 -5.62 4.44 6.00
C GLU A 48 -6.64 4.46 4.85
N THR A 49 -6.78 3.35 4.10
CA THR A 49 -7.71 3.24 2.97
C THR A 49 -9.13 2.80 3.40
N VAL A 50 -9.30 2.31 4.63
CA VAL A 50 -10.61 1.89 5.16
C VAL A 50 -11.61 3.05 5.08
N GLY A 51 -12.62 2.92 4.20
CA GLY A 51 -13.67 3.93 3.98
C GLY A 51 -13.54 4.73 2.68
N VAL A 52 -12.38 4.73 2.03
CA VAL A 52 -12.22 5.25 0.66
C VAL A 52 -12.52 4.10 -0.30
N ARG A 53 -13.53 4.28 -1.16
CA ARG A 53 -13.98 3.33 -2.20
C ARG A 53 -12.83 2.46 -2.70
N ARG A 54 -12.99 1.12 -2.61
CA ARG A 54 -12.05 0.07 -3.08
C ARG A 54 -11.05 0.61 -4.11
N ILE A 55 -9.79 0.80 -3.68
CA ILE A 55 -8.73 1.28 -4.56
C ILE A 55 -8.30 0.09 -5.43
N SER A 56 -8.92 -0.05 -6.60
CA SER A 56 -8.58 -1.10 -7.58
C SER A 56 -7.17 -0.97 -8.15
N LEU A 57 -6.50 0.17 -7.94
CA LEU A 57 -5.17 0.48 -8.48
C LEU A 57 -4.12 -0.58 -8.11
N PHE A 58 -4.21 -1.15 -6.91
CA PHE A 58 -3.18 -2.06 -6.39
C PHE A 58 -3.53 -3.56 -6.56
N ASN A 59 -4.62 -3.90 -7.23
CA ASN A 59 -5.05 -5.29 -7.40
C ASN A 59 -4.08 -6.15 -8.23
N GLU A 60 -3.27 -5.51 -9.07
CA GLU A 60 -2.25 -6.18 -9.89
C GLU A 60 -0.98 -6.49 -9.09
N ILE A 61 -0.84 -5.96 -7.86
CA ILE A 61 0.26 -6.23 -6.95
C ILE A 61 -0.19 -7.32 -5.97
N PRO A 62 0.35 -8.56 -6.04
CA PRO A 62 -0.14 -9.68 -5.23
C PRO A 62 -0.11 -9.43 -3.72
N GLU A 63 0.92 -8.76 -3.23
CA GLU A 63 1.11 -8.40 -1.82
C GLU A 63 0.03 -7.43 -1.36
N ALA A 64 -0.19 -6.34 -2.12
CA ALA A 64 -1.20 -5.34 -1.82
C ALA A 64 -2.61 -5.93 -1.86
N ARG A 65 -2.92 -6.70 -2.91
CA ARG A 65 -4.24 -7.34 -3.07
C ARG A 65 -4.61 -8.19 -1.86
N LYS A 66 -3.69 -9.03 -1.38
CA LYS A 66 -3.94 -9.91 -0.22
C LYS A 66 -4.28 -9.11 1.04
N VAL A 67 -3.53 -8.05 1.32
CA VAL A 67 -3.74 -7.19 2.49
C VAL A 67 -5.08 -6.45 2.37
N MET A 68 -5.40 -5.92 1.19
CA MET A 68 -6.66 -5.21 0.95
C MET A 68 -7.87 -6.14 1.05
N GLU A 69 -7.82 -7.33 0.46
CA GLU A 69 -8.89 -8.33 0.58
C GLU A 69 -9.15 -8.70 2.04
N ALA A 70 -8.10 -8.84 2.84
CA ALA A 70 -8.22 -9.08 4.28
C ALA A 70 -8.84 -7.89 5.02
N ALA A 71 -8.42 -6.66 4.71
CA ALA A 71 -8.92 -5.44 5.35
C ALA A 71 -10.38 -5.11 5.01
N PHE A 72 -10.84 -5.46 3.81
CA PHE A 72 -12.21 -5.23 3.34
C PHE A 72 -13.14 -6.45 3.47
N ALA A 73 -12.64 -7.56 4.01
CA ALA A 73 -13.49 -8.69 4.34
C ALA A 73 -14.57 -8.22 5.32
N PRO A 74 -15.85 -8.53 5.08
CA PRO A 74 -16.89 -8.18 6.03
C PRO A 74 -16.55 -8.81 7.38
N SER A 75 -16.42 -7.98 8.41
CA SER A 75 -16.39 -8.45 9.79
C SER A 75 -17.66 -9.25 10.00
N GLY A 76 -17.54 -10.57 10.11
CA GLY A 76 -18.68 -11.44 10.32
C GLY A 76 -19.31 -11.12 11.68
N ASP A 77 -20.28 -10.23 11.71
CA ASP A 77 -21.31 -10.23 12.74
C ASP A 77 -22.22 -11.44 12.43
N ALA A 78 -21.77 -12.60 12.91
CA ALA A 78 -22.61 -13.78 13.02
C ALA A 78 -23.56 -13.51 14.19
N GLY A 79 -24.85 -13.46 13.88
CA GLY A 79 -25.89 -12.96 14.76
C GLY A 79 -25.93 -13.60 16.14
N ALA A 80 -26.21 -12.76 17.13
CA ALA A 80 -26.92 -13.20 18.32
C ALA A 80 -28.41 -12.96 18.06
N ASP A 81 -29.04 -13.90 17.35
CA ASP A 81 -30.48 -14.12 17.43
C ASP A 81 -30.81 -14.53 18.87
N GLY A 82 -31.11 -13.53 19.70
CA GLY A 82 -31.61 -13.69 21.06
C GLY A 82 -33.12 -13.47 21.08
N GLU A 83 -33.87 -14.36 20.45
CA GLU A 83 -35.32 -14.44 20.63
C GLU A 83 -35.62 -15.34 21.83
N SER A 84 -36.06 -14.73 22.92
CA SER A 84 -36.78 -15.37 24.02
C SER A 84 -37.67 -14.34 24.70
#